data_AF-A0A4V2JFA2-F1
#
_entry.id   AF-A0A4V2JFA2-F1
#
_cell.length_a   1.000
_cell.length_b   1.000
_cell.length_c   1.000
_cell.angle_alpha   90.00
_cell.angle_beta   90.00
_cell.angle_gamma   90.00
#
_symmetry.space_group_name_H-M   'P 1'
#
loop_
_entity.id
_entity.type
_entity.pdbx_description
1 polymer ?
#
loop_
_entity_poly.entity_id
_entity_poly.type
_entity_poly.pdbx_seq_one_letter_code
_entity_poly.pdbx_strand_id
1 'polypeptide(L)'
;MKKATARDWIAGARLRTLPLAIAPVAVGTAVAYILGDNGEFHWRRALLCLIVALSIQIAVNYANDYSDGVRGTDKHRVGPSRLTGSGAAKPRTVLTVALAFFGIAAVAGLVLAIGTGYYWLIAVGAVCIVAAWFYTGGKRPYGYNALGEVFVFVFFGLVATAGTTFVQAGTVSVEAWAGGTALGFFACAVLIVNNLRDIEQDRIAGKRTLSVLIGARASRILFGIFMILPFVILVGFTLLYFNTAYGFVALMLALPAVIIVSTAKTPPEFILALKLASLASLVYGIVLALAIAL
;
A
#
# COMPACT_ATOMS: atom_id res chain seq x y z
N MET A 1 11.06 -18.33 -25.96
CA MET A 1 10.55 -17.55 -24.82
C MET A 1 9.06 -17.81 -24.67
N LYS A 2 8.60 -18.17 -23.46
CA LYS A 2 7.18 -18.44 -23.20
C LYS A 2 6.45 -17.10 -23.13
N LYS A 3 5.40 -16.91 -23.94
CA LYS A 3 4.58 -15.68 -23.89
C LYS A 3 3.89 -15.58 -22.53
N ALA A 4 3.79 -14.36 -21.99
CA ALA A 4 3.06 -14.10 -20.74
C ALA A 4 1.60 -14.57 -20.84
N THR A 5 1.15 -15.30 -19.83
CA THR A 5 -0.23 -15.77 -19.66
C THR A 5 -1.06 -14.74 -18.89
N ALA A 6 -2.39 -14.86 -18.90
CA ALA A 6 -3.26 -14.03 -18.06
C ALA A 6 -2.88 -14.10 -16.57
N ARG A 7 -2.45 -15.28 -16.10
CA ARG A 7 -1.98 -15.49 -14.73
C ARG A 7 -0.72 -14.67 -14.42
N ASP A 8 0.18 -14.49 -15.38
CA ASP A 8 1.41 -13.71 -15.20
C ASP A 8 1.10 -12.21 -15.09
N TRP A 9 0.14 -11.70 -15.88
CA TRP A 9 -0.34 -10.33 -15.75
C TRP A 9 -1.03 -10.09 -14.40
N ILE A 10 -1.91 -11.00 -13.98
CA ILE A 10 -2.56 -10.92 -12.67
C ILE A 10 -1.53 -10.97 -11.53
N ALA A 11 -0.50 -11.80 -11.65
CA ALA A 11 0.60 -11.85 -10.69
C ALA A 11 1.42 -10.54 -10.70
N GLY A 12 1.64 -9.94 -11.87
CA GLY A 12 2.32 -8.66 -12.08
C GLY A 12 1.61 -7.47 -11.41
N ALA A 13 0.27 -7.48 -11.38
CA ALA A 13 -0.52 -6.50 -10.63
C ALA A 13 -0.34 -6.60 -9.09
N ARG A 14 0.29 -7.68 -8.61
CA ARG A 14 0.54 -8.02 -7.19
C ARG A 14 -0.73 -7.93 -6.35
N LEU A 15 -1.74 -8.74 -6.68
CA LEU A 15 -3.01 -8.81 -5.93
C LEU A 15 -2.85 -8.89 -4.40
N ARG A 16 -1.74 -9.47 -3.91
CA ARG A 16 -1.43 -9.62 -2.49
C ARG A 16 -1.16 -8.31 -1.76
N THR A 17 -0.89 -7.20 -2.47
CA THR A 17 -0.67 -5.87 -1.87
C THR A 17 -1.83 -4.92 -2.10
N LEU A 18 -2.81 -5.26 -2.95
CA LEU A 18 -4.03 -4.47 -3.13
C LEU A 18 -4.83 -4.22 -1.85
N PRO A 19 -4.84 -5.13 -0.84
CA PRO A 19 -5.56 -4.82 0.38
C PRO A 19 -5.06 -3.56 1.12
N LEU A 20 -3.78 -3.19 0.94
CA LEU A 20 -3.22 -1.93 1.46
C LEU A 20 -3.78 -0.68 0.77
N ALA A 21 -4.37 -0.80 -0.42
CA ALA A 21 -5.05 0.30 -1.09
C ALA A 21 -6.54 0.36 -0.71
N ILE A 22 -7.15 -0.80 -0.38
CA ILE A 22 -8.57 -0.90 -0.04
C ILE A 22 -8.84 -0.42 1.39
N ALA A 23 -8.05 -0.89 2.36
CA ALA A 23 -8.27 -0.58 3.78
C ALA A 23 -8.27 0.92 4.09
N PRO A 24 -7.35 1.75 3.56
CA PRO A 24 -7.34 3.20 3.80
C PRO A 24 -8.59 3.91 3.30
N VAL A 25 -9.09 3.50 2.12
CA VAL A 25 -10.30 4.06 1.54
C VAL A 25 -11.52 3.67 2.37
N ALA A 26 -11.59 2.42 2.84
CA ALA A 26 -12.68 1.97 3.71
C ALA A 26 -12.74 2.77 5.01
N VAL A 27 -11.62 2.91 5.73
CA VAL A 27 -11.54 3.69 6.97
C VAL A 27 -11.83 5.16 6.70
N GLY A 28 -11.24 5.75 5.66
CA GLY A 28 -11.46 7.16 5.34
C GLY A 28 -12.92 7.47 5.00
N THR A 29 -13.60 6.53 4.35
CA THR A 29 -15.02 6.60 4.03
C THR A 29 -15.91 6.48 5.28
N ALA A 30 -15.60 5.55 6.19
CA ALA A 30 -16.32 5.43 7.46
C ALA A 30 -16.15 6.67 8.35
N VAL A 31 -14.94 7.24 8.39
CA VAL A 31 -14.72 8.51 9.10
C VAL A 31 -15.50 9.65 8.44
N ALA A 32 -15.55 9.71 7.10
CA ALA A 32 -16.36 10.71 6.42
C ALA A 32 -17.86 10.55 6.73
N TYR A 33 -18.35 9.31 6.83
CA TYR A 33 -19.73 9.02 7.17
C TYR A 33 -20.12 9.57 8.54
N ILE A 34 -19.27 9.41 9.56
CA ILE A 34 -19.56 9.96 10.90
C ILE A 34 -19.38 11.49 11.00
N LEU A 35 -18.65 12.11 10.05
CA LEU A 35 -18.46 13.55 10.00
C LEU A 35 -19.57 14.28 9.23
N GLY A 36 -20.27 13.59 8.33
CA GLY A 36 -21.33 14.19 7.52
C GLY A 36 -22.59 14.47 8.32
N ASP A 37 -23.27 15.58 8.00
CA ASP A 37 -24.59 15.87 8.54
C ASP A 37 -25.57 14.75 8.14
N ASN A 38 -26.19 14.10 9.13
CA ASN A 38 -27.12 12.97 8.97
C ASN A 38 -26.53 11.68 8.36
N GLY A 39 -25.20 11.49 8.35
CA GLY A 39 -24.61 10.24 7.85
C GLY A 39 -24.76 10.06 6.34
N GLU A 40 -24.66 11.12 5.54
CA GLU A 40 -24.78 11.01 4.10
C GLU A 40 -23.60 10.19 3.50
N PHE A 41 -23.91 9.00 2.98
CA PHE A 41 -22.92 8.13 2.36
C PHE A 41 -22.71 8.47 0.87
N HIS A 42 -21.65 9.20 0.56
CA HIS A 42 -21.28 9.54 -0.81
C HIS A 42 -20.58 8.38 -1.57
N TRP A 43 -21.31 7.28 -1.80
CA TRP A 43 -20.79 6.05 -2.40
C TRP A 43 -20.03 6.26 -3.72
N ARG A 44 -20.46 7.23 -4.55
CA ARG A 44 -19.79 7.57 -5.82
C ARG A 44 -18.38 8.10 -5.60
N ARG A 45 -18.21 8.96 -4.59
CA ARG A 45 -16.92 9.53 -4.21
C ARG A 45 -16.02 8.43 -3.63
N ALA A 46 -16.56 7.58 -2.74
CA ALA A 46 -15.84 6.44 -2.20
C ALA A 46 -15.36 5.47 -3.31
N LEU A 47 -16.21 5.15 -4.28
CA LEU A 47 -15.86 4.31 -5.42
C LEU A 47 -14.75 4.92 -6.27
N LEU A 48 -14.81 6.22 -6.55
CA LEU A 48 -13.74 6.91 -7.30
C LEU A 48 -12.43 6.93 -6.51
N CYS A 49 -12.46 7.17 -5.19
CA CYS A 49 -11.27 7.07 -4.34
C CYS A 49 -10.66 5.66 -4.39
N LEU A 50 -11.50 4.62 -4.37
CA LEU A 50 -11.06 3.23 -4.50
C LEU A 50 -10.42 2.95 -5.86
N ILE A 51 -11.02 3.47 -6.95
CA ILE A 51 -10.47 3.36 -8.31
C ILE A 51 -9.09 4.04 -8.38
N VAL A 52 -8.95 5.24 -7.82
CA VAL A 52 -7.68 5.96 -7.76
C VAL A 52 -6.63 5.15 -7.00
N ALA A 53 -6.94 4.70 -5.78
CA ALA A 53 -6.01 3.96 -4.92
C ALA A 53 -5.54 2.64 -5.57
N LEU A 54 -6.49 1.84 -6.10
CA LEU A 54 -6.17 0.58 -6.78
C LEU A 54 -5.37 0.82 -8.06
N SER A 55 -5.75 1.82 -8.86
CA SER A 55 -5.08 2.10 -10.13
C SER A 55 -3.65 2.58 -9.92
N ILE A 56 -3.40 3.46 -8.95
CA ILE A 56 -2.03 3.89 -8.61
C ILE A 56 -1.21 2.70 -8.10
N GLN A 57 -1.75 1.87 -7.21
CA GLN A 57 -1.05 0.68 -6.69
C GLN A 57 -0.66 -0.29 -7.81
N ILE A 58 -1.57 -0.54 -8.76
CA ILE A 58 -1.32 -1.41 -9.92
C ILE A 58 -0.30 -0.76 -10.87
N ALA A 59 -0.43 0.54 -11.15
CA ALA A 59 0.48 1.28 -12.00
C ALA A 59 1.92 1.22 -11.48
N VAL A 60 2.12 1.47 -10.18
CA VAL A 60 3.43 1.37 -9.52
C VAL A 60 3.97 -0.06 -9.59
N ASN A 61 3.14 -1.08 -9.41
CA ASN A 61 3.59 -2.46 -9.50
C ASN A 61 4.15 -2.81 -10.89
N TYR A 62 3.50 -2.36 -11.97
CA TYR A 62 4.00 -2.54 -13.33
C TYR A 62 5.19 -1.63 -13.65
N ALA A 63 5.20 -0.38 -13.18
CA ALA A 63 6.34 0.52 -13.33
C ALA A 63 7.60 -0.04 -12.66
N ASN A 64 7.43 -0.71 -11.51
CA ASN A 64 8.50 -1.42 -10.80
C ASN A 64 8.99 -2.62 -11.63
N ASP A 65 8.09 -3.44 -12.19
CA ASP A 65 8.43 -4.58 -13.06
C ASP A 65 9.24 -4.12 -14.29
N TYR A 66 8.77 -3.07 -14.96
CA TYR A 66 9.47 -2.44 -16.07
C TYR A 66 10.87 -1.93 -15.68
N SER A 67 10.95 -1.11 -14.63
CA SER A 67 12.19 -0.42 -14.26
C SER A 67 13.28 -1.38 -13.76
N ASP A 68 12.93 -2.34 -12.90
CA ASP A 68 13.87 -3.35 -12.40
C ASP A 68 14.28 -4.33 -13.52
N GLY A 69 13.36 -4.67 -14.43
CA GLY A 69 13.62 -5.55 -15.57
C GLY A 69 14.58 -4.92 -16.58
N VAL A 70 14.39 -3.65 -16.94
CA VAL A 70 15.28 -2.92 -17.85
C VAL A 70 16.66 -2.69 -17.24
N ARG A 71 16.75 -2.48 -15.93
CA ARG A 71 18.04 -2.34 -15.21
C ARG A 71 18.77 -3.67 -15.01
N GLY A 72 18.13 -4.80 -15.28
CA GLY A 72 18.70 -6.12 -15.10
C GLY A 72 18.77 -6.58 -13.63
N THR A 73 18.11 -5.88 -12.71
CA THR A 73 18.11 -6.20 -11.28
C THR A 73 17.32 -7.48 -10.98
N ASP A 74 16.44 -7.88 -11.89
CA ASP A 74 15.65 -9.11 -11.78
C ASP A 74 16.37 -10.38 -12.31
N LYS A 75 17.61 -10.29 -12.83
CA LYS A 75 18.31 -11.45 -13.44
C LYS A 75 18.62 -12.60 -12.46
N HIS A 76 18.70 -12.32 -11.16
CA HIS A 76 19.03 -13.30 -10.12
C HIS A 76 17.98 -13.40 -9.01
N ARG A 77 16.76 -12.91 -9.23
CA ARG A 77 15.74 -12.76 -8.19
C ARG A 77 15.18 -14.10 -7.67
N VAL A 78 14.95 -14.20 -6.36
CA VAL A 78 14.36 -15.41 -5.71
C VAL A 78 12.82 -15.35 -5.59
N GLY A 79 12.22 -14.17 -5.76
CA GLY A 79 10.77 -13.97 -5.77
C GLY A 79 10.07 -14.42 -7.07
N PRO A 80 8.73 -14.27 -7.15
CA PRO A 80 7.97 -14.64 -8.35
C PRO A 80 8.56 -14.00 -9.63
N SER A 81 8.56 -14.76 -10.72
CA SER A 81 9.04 -14.30 -12.03
C SER A 81 8.35 -13.00 -12.44
N ARG A 82 9.15 -12.01 -12.88
CA ARG A 82 8.66 -10.72 -13.39
C ARG A 82 8.43 -10.77 -14.90
N LEU A 83 7.46 -10.00 -15.39
CA LEU A 83 7.09 -10.00 -16.81
C LEU A 83 8.24 -9.52 -17.69
N THR A 84 8.90 -8.44 -17.29
CA THR A 84 10.01 -7.82 -18.02
C THR A 84 11.31 -8.61 -17.80
N GLY A 85 11.63 -8.93 -16.54
CA GLY A 85 12.87 -9.63 -16.17
C GLY A 85 12.99 -11.04 -16.75
N SER A 86 11.89 -11.75 -16.95
CA SER A 86 11.87 -13.09 -17.57
C SER A 86 11.83 -13.09 -19.10
N GLY A 87 11.67 -11.92 -19.72
CA GLY A 87 11.42 -11.79 -21.16
C GLY A 87 10.05 -12.31 -21.61
N ALA A 88 9.12 -12.60 -20.68
CA ALA A 88 7.77 -13.07 -20.99
C ALA A 88 6.90 -12.00 -21.66
N ALA A 89 7.17 -10.71 -21.37
CA ALA A 89 6.56 -9.56 -22.02
C ALA A 89 7.61 -8.53 -22.46
N LYS A 90 7.34 -7.80 -23.55
CA LYS A 90 8.21 -6.70 -23.99
C LYS A 90 8.16 -5.57 -22.94
N PRO A 91 9.31 -4.97 -22.55
CA PRO A 91 9.33 -3.88 -21.58
C PRO A 91 8.39 -2.72 -21.95
N ARG A 92 8.32 -2.35 -23.23
CA ARG A 92 7.39 -1.32 -23.73
C ARG A 92 5.93 -1.64 -23.42
N THR A 93 5.51 -2.90 -23.52
CA THR A 93 4.14 -3.31 -23.22
C THR A 93 3.83 -3.16 -21.73
N VAL A 94 4.75 -3.59 -20.86
CA VAL A 94 4.61 -3.44 -19.40
C VAL A 94 4.54 -1.96 -19.01
N LEU A 95 5.34 -1.11 -19.65
CA LEU A 95 5.29 0.34 -19.48
C LEU A 95 3.94 0.94 -19.92
N THR A 96 3.42 0.55 -21.09
CA THR A 96 2.10 1.01 -21.55
C THR A 96 1.00 0.64 -20.58
N VAL A 97 1.03 -0.58 -20.00
CA VAL A 97 0.06 -1.01 -18.99
C VAL A 97 0.19 -0.15 -17.72
N ALA A 98 1.41 0.13 -17.25
CA ALA A 98 1.62 1.02 -16.10
C ALA A 98 1.03 2.42 -16.36
N LEU A 99 1.31 3.00 -17.53
CA LEU A 99 0.80 4.32 -17.93
C LEU A 99 -0.72 4.34 -18.09
N ALA A 100 -1.33 3.25 -18.58
CA ALA A 100 -2.79 3.13 -18.68
C ALA A 100 -3.45 3.20 -17.30
N PHE A 101 -2.91 2.50 -16.31
CA PHE A 101 -3.42 2.58 -14.93
C PHE A 101 -3.18 3.95 -14.29
N PHE A 102 -2.05 4.62 -14.55
CA PHE A 102 -1.88 6.02 -14.15
C PHE A 102 -2.92 6.94 -14.81
N GLY A 103 -3.25 6.69 -16.09
CA GLY A 103 -4.31 7.40 -16.80
C GLY A 103 -5.69 7.19 -16.16
N ILE A 104 -6.05 5.95 -15.80
CA ILE A 104 -7.30 5.65 -15.09
C ILE A 104 -7.36 6.39 -13.76
N ALA A 105 -6.26 6.37 -12.99
CA ALA A 105 -6.18 7.11 -11.73
C ALA A 105 -6.35 8.62 -11.94
N ALA A 106 -5.70 9.19 -12.97
CA ALA A 106 -5.79 10.61 -13.28
C ALA A 106 -7.21 11.01 -13.69
N VAL A 107 -7.88 10.23 -14.53
CA VAL A 107 -9.27 10.48 -14.94
C VAL A 107 -10.21 10.40 -13.74
N ALA A 108 -10.11 9.36 -12.91
CA ALA A 108 -10.94 9.22 -11.71
C ALA A 108 -10.69 10.37 -10.71
N GLY A 109 -9.43 10.77 -10.52
CA GLY A 109 -9.05 11.91 -9.69
C GLY A 109 -9.56 13.26 -10.22
N LEU A 110 -9.55 13.46 -11.54
CA LEU A 110 -10.13 14.64 -12.18
C LEU A 110 -11.65 14.69 -11.99
N VAL A 111 -12.34 13.57 -12.19
CA VAL A 111 -13.79 13.48 -11.94
C VAL A 111 -14.10 13.82 -10.48
N LEU A 112 -13.29 13.36 -9.52
CA LEU A 112 -13.42 13.74 -8.11
C LEU A 112 -13.21 15.24 -7.89
N ALA A 113 -12.12 15.81 -8.40
CA ALA A 113 -11.80 17.22 -8.21
C ALA A 113 -12.87 18.16 -8.79
N ILE A 114 -13.36 17.84 -10.00
CA ILE A 114 -14.44 18.60 -10.66
C ILE A 114 -15.75 18.40 -9.90
N GLY A 115 -16.11 17.16 -9.55
CA GLY A 115 -17.38 16.84 -8.90
C GLY A 115 -17.50 17.34 -7.45
N THR A 116 -16.37 17.61 -6.78
CA THR A 116 -16.34 18.20 -5.43
C THR A 116 -16.04 19.69 -5.42
N GLY A 117 -15.56 20.26 -6.52
CA GLY A 117 -15.09 21.65 -6.60
C GLY A 117 -13.71 21.89 -5.99
N TYR A 118 -13.06 20.86 -5.44
CA TYR A 118 -11.74 20.95 -4.83
C TYR A 118 -10.62 20.81 -5.88
N TYR A 119 -10.48 21.81 -6.76
CA TYR A 119 -9.51 21.77 -7.86
C TYR A 119 -8.04 21.63 -7.41
N TRP A 120 -7.70 22.06 -6.19
CA TRP A 120 -6.37 21.89 -5.63
C TRP A 120 -5.98 20.41 -5.46
N LEU A 121 -6.94 19.48 -5.40
CA LEU A 121 -6.69 18.04 -5.40
C LEU A 121 -6.04 17.54 -6.70
N ILE A 122 -6.15 18.29 -7.80
CA ILE A 122 -5.44 17.99 -9.06
C ILE A 122 -3.93 18.07 -8.82
N ALA A 123 -3.46 19.07 -8.07
CA ALA A 123 -2.05 19.20 -7.72
C ALA A 123 -1.60 18.04 -6.80
N VAL A 124 -2.43 17.66 -5.83
CA VAL A 124 -2.15 16.50 -4.96
C VAL A 124 -2.06 15.21 -5.78
N GLY A 125 -3.01 14.97 -6.68
CA GLY A 125 -3.00 13.81 -7.57
C GLY A 125 -1.77 13.77 -8.47
N ALA A 126 -1.36 14.93 -9.02
CA ALA A 126 -0.13 15.04 -9.79
C ALA A 126 1.10 14.69 -8.95
N VAL A 127 1.19 15.19 -7.71
CA VAL A 127 2.28 14.84 -6.78
C VAL A 127 2.27 13.34 -6.47
N CYS A 128 1.11 12.73 -6.25
CA CYS A 128 0.99 11.28 -6.04
C CYS A 128 1.51 10.47 -7.23
N ILE A 129 1.17 10.85 -8.47
CA ILE A 129 1.65 10.18 -9.68
C ILE A 129 3.16 10.37 -9.87
N VAL A 130 3.65 11.58 -9.65
CA VAL A 130 5.09 11.89 -9.72
C VAL A 130 5.88 11.11 -8.67
N ALA A 131 5.41 11.10 -7.43
CA ALA A 131 6.01 10.30 -6.36
C ALA A 131 5.99 8.81 -6.73
N ALA A 132 4.84 8.27 -7.11
CA ALA A 132 4.68 6.90 -7.57
C ALA A 132 5.65 6.52 -8.69
N TRP A 133 5.90 7.41 -9.65
CA TRP A 133 6.86 7.20 -10.72
C TRP A 133 8.31 7.21 -10.25
N PHE A 134 8.72 8.23 -9.50
CA PHE A 134 10.10 8.36 -9.01
C PHE A 134 10.44 7.42 -7.86
N TYR A 135 9.47 6.69 -7.33
CA TYR A 135 9.71 5.63 -6.35
C TYR A 135 10.63 4.54 -6.90
N THR A 136 10.49 4.19 -8.19
CA THR A 136 11.34 3.18 -8.87
C THR A 136 11.89 3.62 -10.22
N GLY A 137 11.24 4.58 -10.89
CA GLY A 137 11.69 5.20 -12.12
C GLY A 137 12.72 6.31 -11.90
N GLY A 138 13.40 6.71 -12.99
CA GLY A 138 14.36 7.82 -12.99
C GLY A 138 15.77 7.46 -12.50
N LYS A 139 16.76 8.35 -12.72
CA LYS A 139 18.20 8.04 -12.49
C LYS A 139 18.54 7.69 -11.03
N ARG A 140 17.75 8.15 -10.05
CA ARG A 140 17.96 7.93 -8.61
C ARG A 140 16.59 7.71 -7.93
N PRO A 141 16.01 6.51 -8.03
CA PRO A 141 14.72 6.25 -7.39
C PRO A 141 14.87 6.34 -5.87
N TYR A 142 14.02 7.11 -5.23
CA TYR A 142 14.15 7.35 -3.79
C TYR A 142 13.75 6.12 -2.97
N GLY A 143 13.05 5.14 -3.55
CA GLY A 143 12.82 3.84 -2.93
C GLY A 143 14.12 3.08 -2.61
N TYR A 144 15.25 3.48 -3.21
CA TYR A 144 16.57 2.90 -2.92
C TYR A 144 17.39 3.71 -1.92
N ASN A 145 16.81 4.75 -1.28
CA ASN A 145 17.48 5.65 -0.34
C ASN A 145 16.97 5.50 1.11
N ALA A 146 16.49 4.31 1.49
CA ALA A 146 15.95 3.99 2.82
C ALA A 146 14.78 4.87 3.30
N LEU A 147 14.14 5.61 2.39
CA LEU A 147 12.95 6.41 2.68
C LEU A 147 11.65 5.68 2.35
N GLY A 148 11.72 4.45 1.80
CA GLY A 148 10.57 3.73 1.29
C GLY A 148 9.43 3.62 2.31
N GLU A 149 9.76 3.29 3.56
CA GLU A 149 8.83 3.18 4.68
C GLU A 149 8.13 4.51 4.97
N VAL A 150 8.84 5.64 4.94
CA VAL A 150 8.25 6.98 5.12
C VAL A 150 7.24 7.28 4.01
N PHE A 151 7.60 6.98 2.76
CA PHE A 151 6.72 7.24 1.63
C PHE A 151 5.47 6.34 1.64
N VAL A 152 5.60 5.05 1.94
CA VAL A 152 4.41 4.19 2.03
C VAL A 152 3.54 4.58 3.21
N PHE A 153 4.12 4.99 4.35
CA PHE A 153 3.36 5.51 5.48
C PHE A 153 2.53 6.73 5.09
N VAL A 154 3.15 7.70 4.42
CA VAL A 154 2.48 8.95 3.99
C VAL A 154 1.43 8.66 2.92
N PHE A 155 1.78 7.97 1.84
CA PHE A 155 0.88 7.84 0.68
C PHE A 155 -0.17 6.75 0.85
N PHE A 156 0.19 5.57 1.38
CA PHE A 156 -0.75 4.48 1.60
C PHE A 156 -1.52 4.61 2.92
N GLY A 157 -0.93 5.22 3.94
CA GLY A 157 -1.63 5.49 5.20
C GLY A 157 -2.36 6.83 5.15
N LEU A 158 -1.61 7.91 5.36
CA LEU A 158 -2.17 9.23 5.63
C LEU A 158 -2.95 9.81 4.46
N VAL A 159 -2.34 9.96 3.28
CA VAL A 159 -2.95 10.59 2.11
C VAL A 159 -4.15 9.78 1.61
N ALA A 160 -4.05 8.45 1.58
CA ALA A 160 -5.15 7.60 1.15
C ALA A 160 -6.35 7.70 2.10
N THR A 161 -6.15 7.62 3.43
CA THR A 161 -7.25 7.73 4.39
C THR A 161 -7.77 9.16 4.50
N ALA A 162 -6.91 10.13 4.83
CA ALA A 162 -7.31 11.52 5.01
C ALA A 162 -7.84 12.16 3.72
N GLY A 163 -7.25 11.85 2.57
CA GLY A 163 -7.74 12.32 1.27
C GLY A 163 -9.11 11.74 0.94
N THR A 164 -9.33 10.46 1.23
CA THR A 164 -10.66 9.84 1.08
C THR A 164 -11.70 10.48 1.99
N THR A 165 -11.32 10.79 3.24
CA THR A 165 -12.19 11.51 4.18
C THR A 165 -12.51 12.91 3.67
N PHE A 166 -11.49 13.67 3.28
CA PHE A 166 -11.63 15.06 2.82
C PHE A 166 -12.52 15.18 1.58
N VAL A 167 -12.31 14.33 0.58
CA VAL A 167 -13.11 14.35 -0.66
C VAL A 167 -14.60 14.10 -0.36
N GLN A 168 -14.91 13.35 0.69
CA GLN A 168 -16.28 13.01 1.06
C GLN A 168 -16.90 14.04 2.00
N ALA A 169 -16.22 14.40 3.08
CA ALA A 169 -16.74 15.24 4.16
C ALA A 169 -16.29 16.71 4.11
N GLY A 170 -15.34 17.07 3.24
CA GLY A 170 -14.78 18.44 3.14
C GLY A 170 -13.83 18.82 4.29
N THR A 171 -13.58 17.91 5.23
CA THR A 171 -12.67 18.10 6.37
C THR A 171 -11.97 16.79 6.73
N VAL A 172 -10.95 16.85 7.59
CA VAL A 172 -10.22 15.68 8.09
C VAL A 172 -10.16 15.74 9.61
N SER A 173 -10.74 14.74 10.27
CA SER A 173 -10.75 14.65 11.73
C SER A 173 -9.56 13.88 12.29
N VAL A 174 -9.45 13.82 13.61
CA VAL A 174 -8.40 13.06 14.32
C VAL A 174 -8.52 11.56 14.01
N GLU A 175 -9.74 11.04 13.88
CA GLU A 175 -10.02 9.65 13.52
C GLU A 175 -9.43 9.31 12.14
N ALA A 176 -9.52 10.21 11.16
CA ALA A 176 -8.94 9.98 9.84
C ALA A 176 -7.40 9.93 9.90
N TRP A 177 -6.77 10.81 10.67
CA TRP A 177 -5.32 10.80 10.87
C TRP A 177 -4.84 9.58 11.65
N ALA A 178 -5.57 9.18 12.71
CA ALA A 178 -5.27 8.01 13.51
C ALA A 178 -5.44 6.71 12.70
N GLY A 179 -6.55 6.58 11.97
CA GLY A 179 -6.81 5.45 11.07
C GLY A 179 -5.79 5.35 9.94
N GLY A 180 -5.44 6.49 9.32
CA GLY A 180 -4.38 6.56 8.32
C GLY A 180 -3.02 6.19 8.88
N THR A 181 -2.70 6.59 10.11
CA THR A 181 -1.46 6.21 10.81
C THR A 181 -1.39 4.70 11.05
N ALA A 182 -2.48 4.08 11.52
CA ALA A 182 -2.56 2.64 11.72
C ALA A 182 -2.33 1.87 10.41
N LEU A 183 -2.98 2.29 9.32
CA LEU A 183 -2.83 1.65 8.02
C LEU A 183 -1.48 1.94 7.36
N GLY A 184 -0.88 3.10 7.65
CA GLY A 184 0.49 3.43 7.29
C GLY A 184 1.50 2.48 7.92
N PHE A 185 1.33 2.11 9.19
CA PHE A 185 2.17 1.11 9.84
C PHE A 185 2.03 -0.27 9.19
N PHE A 186 0.83 -0.72 8.84
CA PHE A 186 0.68 -1.97 8.08
C PHE A 186 1.38 -1.91 6.71
N ALA A 187 1.29 -0.79 5.99
CA ALA A 187 1.99 -0.60 4.73
C ALA A 187 3.52 -0.67 4.91
N CYS A 188 4.06 -0.05 5.96
CA CYS A 188 5.47 -0.17 6.34
C CYS A 188 5.87 -1.61 6.67
N ALA A 189 5.04 -2.34 7.41
CA ALA A 189 5.31 -3.74 7.76
C ALA A 189 5.42 -4.61 6.49
N VAL A 190 4.48 -4.45 5.54
CA VAL A 190 4.51 -5.15 4.25
C VAL A 190 5.75 -4.80 3.43
N LEU A 191 6.18 -3.53 3.44
CA LEU A 191 7.39 -3.12 2.74
C LEU A 191 8.65 -3.69 3.39
N ILE A 192 8.77 -3.61 4.73
CA ILE A 192 9.91 -4.15 5.48
C ILE A 192 10.07 -5.64 5.26
N VAL A 193 8.99 -6.43 5.33
CA VAL A 193 9.12 -7.89 5.13
C VAL A 193 9.53 -8.23 3.69
N ASN A 194 9.12 -7.41 2.71
CA ASN A 194 9.58 -7.55 1.34
C ASN A 194 11.07 -7.21 1.20
N ASN A 195 11.54 -6.13 1.81
CA ASN A 195 12.95 -5.71 1.80
C ASN A 195 13.84 -6.69 2.58
N LEU A 196 13.33 -7.25 3.68
CA LEU A 196 14.03 -8.25 4.48
C LEU A 196 14.23 -9.57 3.72
N ARG A 197 13.25 -10.00 2.92
CA ARG A 197 13.37 -11.18 2.05
C ARG A 197 14.51 -11.02 1.04
N ASP A 198 14.63 -9.82 0.47
CA ASP A 198 15.53 -9.54 -0.65
C ASP A 198 16.85 -8.88 -0.19
N ILE A 199 17.11 -8.81 1.13
CA ILE A 199 18.20 -8.02 1.75
C ILE A 199 19.59 -8.27 1.15
N GLU A 200 19.94 -9.53 0.90
CA GLU A 200 21.26 -9.87 0.35
C GLU A 200 21.36 -9.51 -1.14
N GLN A 201 20.27 -9.69 -1.89
CA GLN A 201 20.23 -9.34 -3.31
C GLN A 201 20.27 -7.82 -3.49
N ASP A 202 19.54 -7.09 -2.66
CA ASP A 202 19.50 -5.64 -2.66
C ASP A 202 20.88 -5.07 -2.31
N ARG A 203 21.60 -5.68 -1.36
CA ARG A 203 23.00 -5.32 -1.04
C ARG A 203 23.93 -5.51 -2.24
N ILE A 204 23.89 -6.67 -2.90
CA ILE A 204 24.72 -6.96 -4.08
C ILE A 204 24.40 -6.00 -5.23
N ALA A 205 23.13 -5.64 -5.40
CA ALA A 205 22.68 -4.70 -6.42
C ALA A 205 22.95 -3.22 -6.07
N GLY A 206 23.56 -2.93 -4.90
CA GLY A 206 23.85 -1.57 -4.45
C GLY A 206 22.61 -0.75 -4.03
N LYS A 207 21.47 -1.40 -3.79
CA LYS A 207 20.26 -0.74 -3.27
C LYS A 207 20.40 -0.50 -1.77
N ARG A 208 20.14 0.73 -1.33
CA ARG A 208 20.19 1.11 0.10
C ARG A 208 18.76 1.16 0.67
N THR A 209 18.07 0.02 0.72
CA THR A 209 16.80 -0.07 1.43
C THR A 209 17.01 0.06 2.94
N LEU A 210 15.97 0.41 3.70
CA LEU A 210 16.09 0.50 5.16
C LEU A 210 16.62 -0.80 5.75
N SER A 211 16.12 -1.94 5.29
CA SER A 211 16.59 -3.27 5.74
C SER A 211 18.06 -3.53 5.46
N VAL A 212 18.60 -3.06 4.33
CA VAL A 212 20.05 -3.15 4.05
C VAL A 212 20.86 -2.31 5.02
N LEU A 213 20.37 -1.12 5.40
CA LEU A 213 21.07 -0.21 6.32
C LEU A 213 21.07 -0.70 7.77
N ILE A 214 19.90 -1.10 8.28
CA ILE A 214 19.74 -1.49 9.70
C ILE A 214 20.00 -2.98 9.95
N GLY A 215 20.05 -3.78 8.88
CA GLY A 215 20.26 -5.22 8.94
C GLY A 215 19.00 -6.04 9.28
N ALA A 216 19.15 -7.36 9.18
CA ALA A 216 18.03 -8.30 9.29
C ALA A 216 17.37 -8.30 10.68
N ARG A 217 18.16 -8.23 11.77
CA ARG A 217 17.64 -8.28 13.14
C ARG A 217 16.75 -7.07 13.44
N ALA A 218 17.23 -5.87 13.17
CA ALA A 218 16.46 -4.65 13.38
C ALA A 218 15.22 -4.61 12.46
N SER A 219 15.32 -5.09 11.23
CA SER A 219 14.17 -5.21 10.32
C SER A 219 13.06 -6.12 10.87
N ARG A 220 13.42 -7.25 11.50
CA ARG A 220 12.44 -8.13 12.15
C ARG A 220 11.74 -7.45 13.33
N ILE A 221 12.50 -6.68 14.12
CA ILE A 221 11.95 -5.92 15.25
C ILE A 221 10.99 -4.83 14.74
N LEU A 222 11.41 -4.04 13.75
CA LEU A 222 10.56 -3.01 13.15
C LEU A 222 9.30 -3.60 12.52
N PHE A 223 9.40 -4.75 11.85
CA PHE A 223 8.23 -5.46 11.36
C PHE A 223 7.22 -5.74 12.49
N GLY A 224 7.70 -6.28 13.62
CA GLY A 224 6.88 -6.51 14.81
C GLY A 224 6.23 -5.23 15.32
N ILE A 225 7.01 -4.15 15.46
CA ILE A 225 6.52 -2.84 15.92
C ILE A 225 5.42 -2.32 15.00
N PHE A 226 5.66 -2.31 13.69
CA PHE A 226 4.69 -1.84 12.70
C PHE A 226 3.42 -2.71 12.63
N MET A 227 3.51 -4.00 12.97
CA MET A 227 2.34 -4.86 13.06
C MET A 227 1.54 -4.64 14.35
N ILE A 228 2.15 -4.16 15.44
CA ILE A 228 1.49 -4.01 16.75
C ILE A 228 0.96 -2.59 17.00
N LEU A 229 1.65 -1.55 16.55
CA LEU A 229 1.21 -0.15 16.73
C LEU A 229 -0.23 0.15 16.25
N PRO A 230 -0.75 -0.42 15.14
CA PRO A 230 -2.14 -0.26 14.75
C PRO A 230 -3.15 -0.65 15.85
N PHE A 231 -2.80 -1.64 16.67
CA PHE A 231 -3.66 -2.13 17.75
C PHE A 231 -3.59 -1.21 18.99
N VAL A 232 -2.47 -0.51 19.20
CA VAL A 232 -2.39 0.56 20.22
C VAL A 232 -3.33 1.71 19.83
N ILE A 233 -3.34 2.09 18.55
CA ILE A 233 -4.29 3.09 18.03
C ILE A 233 -5.73 2.60 18.15
N LEU A 234 -5.96 1.31 17.90
CA LEU A 234 -7.29 0.70 18.02
C LEU A 234 -7.83 0.75 19.46
N VAL A 235 -6.98 0.67 20.49
CA VAL A 235 -7.42 0.90 21.88
C VAL A 235 -8.04 2.29 22.00
N GLY A 236 -7.42 3.32 21.43
CA GLY A 236 -7.97 4.67 21.42
C GLY A 236 -9.34 4.74 20.72
N PHE A 237 -9.48 4.10 19.56
CA PHE A 237 -10.79 3.97 18.90
C PHE A 237 -11.81 3.23 19.77
N THR A 238 -11.41 2.18 20.48
CA THR A 238 -12.32 1.37 21.32
C THR A 238 -12.86 2.17 22.50
N LEU A 239 -12.07 3.11 23.04
CA LEU A 239 -12.52 4.00 24.11
C LEU A 239 -13.57 5.01 23.64
N LEU A 240 -13.55 5.40 22.37
CA LEU A 240 -14.50 6.35 21.77
C LEU A 240 -15.70 5.66 21.12
N TYR A 241 -15.46 4.49 20.53
CA TYR A 241 -16.39 3.70 19.73
C TYR A 241 -16.27 2.23 20.16
N PHE A 242 -17.06 1.81 21.15
CA PHE A 242 -16.93 0.50 21.79
C PHE A 242 -16.92 -0.68 20.80
N ASN A 243 -17.74 -0.61 19.74
CA ASN A 243 -17.83 -1.63 18.70
C ASN A 243 -16.50 -1.84 17.95
N THR A 244 -15.59 -0.85 17.93
CA THR A 244 -14.28 -0.99 17.26
C THR A 244 -13.37 -2.01 17.93
N ALA A 245 -13.71 -2.49 19.13
CA ALA A 245 -13.09 -3.67 19.75
C ALA A 245 -13.09 -4.90 18.81
N TYR A 246 -14.08 -5.05 17.93
CA TYR A 246 -14.09 -6.14 16.95
C TYR A 246 -12.87 -6.10 16.01
N GLY A 247 -12.23 -4.95 15.81
CA GLY A 247 -11.01 -4.80 15.02
C GLY A 247 -9.83 -5.62 15.54
N PHE A 248 -9.84 -6.02 16.82
CA PHE A 248 -8.82 -6.90 17.40
C PHE A 248 -8.82 -8.30 16.77
N VAL A 249 -9.87 -8.69 16.03
CA VAL A 249 -9.87 -9.94 15.24
C VAL A 249 -8.72 -9.98 14.22
N ALA A 250 -8.22 -8.83 13.76
CA ALA A 250 -7.06 -8.75 12.88
C ALA A 250 -5.76 -9.28 13.55
N LEU A 251 -5.70 -9.37 14.89
CA LEU A 251 -4.58 -10.00 15.61
C LEU A 251 -4.39 -11.48 15.23
N MET A 252 -5.47 -12.17 14.85
CA MET A 252 -5.39 -13.56 14.38
C MET A 252 -4.53 -13.71 13.12
N LEU A 253 -4.34 -12.63 12.36
CA LEU A 253 -3.46 -12.59 11.20
C LEU A 253 -2.13 -11.90 11.52
N ALA A 254 -2.16 -10.85 12.34
CA ALA A 254 -0.98 -10.06 12.66
C ALA A 254 0.03 -10.84 13.53
N LEU A 255 -0.43 -11.52 14.59
CA LEU A 255 0.45 -12.25 15.50
C LEU A 255 1.19 -13.40 14.80
N PRO A 256 0.52 -14.27 14.00
CA PRO A 256 1.24 -15.28 13.23
C PRO A 256 2.26 -14.67 12.26
N ALA A 257 1.95 -13.55 11.61
CA ALA A 257 2.90 -12.88 10.72
C ALA A 257 4.17 -12.46 11.47
N VAL A 258 4.06 -11.90 12.68
CA VAL A 258 5.19 -11.51 13.53
C VAL A 258 6.03 -12.71 13.94
N ILE A 259 5.38 -13.81 14.34
CA ILE A 259 6.07 -15.06 14.72
C ILE A 259 6.81 -15.67 13.52
N ILE A 260 6.18 -15.67 12.33
CA ILE A 260 6.82 -16.15 11.12
C ILE A 260 8.05 -15.28 10.79
N VAL A 261 7.93 -13.95 10.79
CA VAL A 261 9.07 -13.08 10.45
C VAL A 261 10.21 -13.17 11.47
N SER A 262 9.90 -13.37 12.75
CA SER A 262 10.93 -13.51 13.78
C SER A 262 11.79 -14.77 13.56
N THR A 263 11.23 -15.83 12.99
CA THR A 263 11.89 -17.13 12.79
C THR A 263 12.25 -17.45 11.34
N ALA A 264 11.70 -16.72 10.36
CA ALA A 264 11.83 -17.00 8.93
C ALA A 264 13.28 -17.07 8.46
N LYS A 265 13.56 -18.02 7.57
CA LYS A 265 14.87 -18.22 6.92
C LYS A 265 14.74 -18.32 5.40
N THR A 266 13.55 -18.62 4.89
CA THR A 266 13.31 -18.94 3.48
C THR A 266 12.37 -17.93 2.82
N PRO A 267 12.50 -17.71 1.50
CA PRO A 267 11.62 -16.80 0.76
C PRO A 267 10.11 -17.11 0.88
N PRO A 268 9.65 -18.38 0.87
CA PRO A 268 8.23 -18.69 1.05
C PRO A 268 7.64 -18.22 2.39
N GLU A 269 8.42 -18.28 3.48
CA GLU A 269 7.99 -17.81 4.81
C GLU A 269 7.76 -16.30 4.81
N PHE A 270 8.69 -15.53 4.23
CA PHE A 270 8.51 -14.08 4.07
C PHE A 270 7.32 -13.73 3.17
N ILE A 271 7.08 -14.51 2.12
CA ILE A 271 5.91 -14.34 1.24
C ILE A 271 4.62 -14.63 2.00
N LEU A 272 4.59 -15.64 2.87
CA LEU A 272 3.44 -15.95 3.72
C LEU A 272 3.18 -14.81 4.71
N ALA A 273 4.21 -14.36 5.44
CA ALA A 273 4.09 -13.24 6.37
C ALA A 273 3.60 -11.96 5.68
N LEU A 274 4.09 -11.67 4.47
CA LEU A 274 3.61 -10.54 3.66
C LEU A 274 2.12 -10.64 3.36
N LYS A 275 1.63 -11.82 2.98
CA LYS A 275 0.19 -12.04 2.73
C LYS A 275 -0.61 -11.82 4.01
N LEU A 276 -0.16 -12.37 5.13
CA LEU A 276 -0.83 -12.24 6.42
C LEU A 276 -0.87 -10.78 6.89
N ALA A 277 0.24 -10.04 6.76
CA ALA A 277 0.29 -8.62 7.09
C ALA A 277 -0.67 -7.79 6.21
N SER A 278 -0.71 -8.05 4.91
CA SER A 278 -1.65 -7.35 4.02
C SER A 278 -3.11 -7.70 4.31
N LEU A 279 -3.43 -8.97 4.63
CA LEU A 279 -4.78 -9.36 5.03
C LEU A 279 -5.15 -8.82 6.41
N ALA A 280 -4.21 -8.76 7.36
CA ALA A 280 -4.42 -8.13 8.66
C ALA A 280 -4.81 -6.66 8.49
N SER A 281 -4.12 -5.92 7.61
CA SER A 281 -4.48 -4.54 7.26
C SER A 281 -5.91 -4.42 6.72
N LEU A 282 -6.33 -5.37 5.86
CA LEU A 282 -7.67 -5.38 5.29
C LEU A 282 -8.73 -5.64 6.34
N VAL A 283 -8.55 -6.71 7.13
CA VAL A 283 -9.48 -7.07 8.19
C VAL A 283 -9.56 -5.95 9.20
N TYR A 284 -8.42 -5.39 9.63
CA TYR A 284 -8.38 -4.21 10.51
C TYR A 284 -9.17 -3.05 9.93
N GLY A 285 -8.88 -2.65 8.68
CA GLY A 285 -9.51 -1.47 8.08
C GLY A 285 -11.00 -1.64 7.81
N ILE A 286 -11.44 -2.80 7.32
CA ILE A 286 -12.85 -3.07 7.04
C ILE A 286 -13.64 -3.19 8.34
N VAL A 287 -13.13 -3.93 9.34
CA VAL A 287 -13.83 -4.07 10.61
C VAL A 287 -13.87 -2.74 11.36
N LEU A 288 -12.78 -1.98 11.37
CA LEU A 288 -12.76 -0.63 11.95
C LEU A 288 -13.76 0.28 11.24
N ALA A 289 -13.79 0.28 9.90
CA ALA A 289 -14.71 1.10 9.12
C ALA A 289 -16.18 0.76 9.42
N LEU A 290 -16.52 -0.52 9.46
CA LEU A 290 -17.88 -0.97 9.78
C LEU A 290 -18.25 -0.66 11.24
N ALA A 291 -17.33 -0.87 12.17
CA ALA A 291 -17.59 -0.72 13.60
C ALA A 291 -17.68 0.73 14.06
N ILE A 292 -17.01 1.67 13.39
CA ILE A 292 -17.18 3.11 13.66
C ILE A 292 -18.55 3.60 13.16
N ALA A 293 -19.08 2.97 12.10
CA ALA A 293 -20.36 3.35 11.51
C ALA A 293 -21.59 2.74 12.23
N LEU A 294 -21.37 1.88 13.23
CA LEU A 294 -22.39 1.19 14.04
C LEU A 294 -22.49 1.79 15.44
#